data_AF-A0A7C4E8P9-F1
#
_entry.id   AF-A0A7C4E8P9-F1
#
_cell.length_a   1.000
_cell.length_b   1.000
_cell.length_c   1.000
_cell.angle_alpha   90.00
_cell.angle_beta   90.00
_cell.angle_gamma   90.00
#
_symmetry.space_group_name_H-M   'P 1'
#
loop_
_entity.id
_entity.type
_entity.pdbx_description
1 polymer ?
#
loop_
_entity_poly.entity_id
_entity_poly.type
_entity_poly.pdbx_seq_one_letter_code
_entity_poly.pdbx_strand_id
1 'polypeptide(L)'
;MSFAFSLLFVAFLLLTVALKYWLAARQIRHVAAHADAVPAQFAGRVSLEAHRKAAAYTIAKQRFALIETAVGTALLVALTLLGGLQAIADALAALLGRGFAYQVGIVAAVVIVVSLVDIPFSWYRQFRIEQAFGFNRMTLRKKIEQYGL
;
A
#
# COMPACT_ATOMS: atom_id res chain seq x y z
N MET A 1 -9.12 31.47 -2.07
CA MET A 1 -8.41 30.69 -1.02
C MET A 1 -8.49 29.18 -1.26
N SER A 2 -9.68 28.58 -1.43
CA SER A 2 -9.84 27.13 -1.68
C SER A 2 -9.12 26.61 -2.95
N PHE A 3 -9.25 27.29 -4.09
CA PHE A 3 -8.66 26.83 -5.35
C PHE A 3 -7.12 26.69 -5.33
N ALA A 4 -6.43 27.67 -4.74
CA ALA A 4 -4.97 27.62 -4.61
C ALA A 4 -4.50 26.45 -3.72
N PHE A 5 -5.25 26.17 -2.65
CA PHE A 5 -4.97 25.03 -1.78
C PHE A 5 -5.18 23.70 -2.50
N SER A 6 -6.29 23.53 -3.22
CA SER A 6 -6.54 22.34 -4.04
C SER A 6 -5.46 22.14 -5.11
N LEU A 7 -4.99 23.22 -5.75
CA LEU A 7 -3.92 23.14 -6.74
C LEU A 7 -2.60 22.68 -6.11
N LEU A 8 -2.21 23.26 -4.96
CA LEU A 8 -1.02 22.84 -4.22
C LEU A 8 -1.14 21.37 -3.80
N PHE A 9 -2.29 20.96 -3.26
CA PHE A 9 -2.54 19.58 -2.88
C PHE A 9 -2.35 18.62 -4.07
N VAL A 10 -2.96 18.91 -5.22
CA VAL A 10 -2.81 18.10 -6.44
C VAL A 10 -1.36 18.08 -6.91
N ALA A 11 -0.67 19.22 -6.90
CA ALA A 11 0.74 19.31 -7.29
C ALA A 11 1.64 18.45 -6.40
N PHE A 12 1.49 18.54 -5.08
CA PHE A 12 2.23 17.71 -4.12
C PHE A 12 1.88 16.23 -4.24
N LEU A 13 0.61 15.90 -4.49
CA LEU A 13 0.17 14.53 -4.69
C LEU A 13 0.81 13.93 -5.94
N LEU A 14 0.76 14.63 -7.07
CA LEU A 14 1.38 14.22 -8.32
C LEU A 14 2.90 14.08 -8.17
N LEU A 15 3.56 15.05 -7.53
CA LEU A 15 5.00 15.01 -7.27
C LEU A 15 5.37 13.78 -6.42
N THR A 16 4.60 13.50 -5.38
CA THR A 16 4.82 12.35 -4.49
C THR A 16 4.67 11.03 -5.25
N VAL A 17 3.61 10.89 -6.04
CA VAL A 17 3.36 9.69 -6.84
C VAL A 17 4.45 9.51 -7.90
N ALA A 18 4.79 10.57 -8.64
CA ALA A 18 5.85 10.54 -9.64
C ALA A 18 7.20 10.14 -9.02
N LEU A 19 7.55 10.70 -7.86
CA LEU A 19 8.80 10.38 -7.17
C LEU A 19 8.82 8.92 -6.71
N LYS A 20 7.73 8.41 -6.11
CA LYS A 20 7.62 7.01 -5.71
C LYS A 20 7.79 6.06 -6.90
N TYR A 21 7.10 6.33 -8.00
CA TYR A 21 7.19 5.52 -9.22
C TYR A 21 8.59 5.55 -9.82
N TRP A 22 9.22 6.72 -9.86
CA TRP A 22 10.57 6.87 -10.38
C TRP A 22 11.61 6.15 -9.51
N LEU A 23 11.52 6.26 -8.19
CA LEU A 23 12.40 5.54 -7.25
C LEU A 23 12.23 4.02 -7.36
N ALA A 24 10.99 3.53 -7.42
CA ALA A 24 10.71 2.11 -7.59
C ALA A 24 11.25 1.60 -8.92
N ALA A 25 11.09 2.35 -10.01
CA ALA A 25 11.63 1.99 -11.32
C ALA A 25 13.17 1.94 -11.31
N ARG A 26 13.83 2.90 -10.66
CA ARG A 26 15.30 2.85 -10.45
C ARG A 26 15.70 1.59 -9.68
N GLN A 27 15.03 1.31 -8.58
CA GLN A 27 15.32 0.15 -7.72
C GLN A 27 15.15 -1.16 -8.49
N ILE A 28 14.03 -1.33 -9.20
CA ILE A 28 13.75 -2.53 -10.00
C ILE A 28 14.82 -2.74 -11.07
N ARG A 29 15.20 -1.69 -11.80
CA ARG A 29 16.26 -1.78 -12.82
C ARG A 29 17.60 -2.16 -12.22
N HIS A 30 17.99 -1.53 -11.11
CA HIS A 30 19.25 -1.82 -10.44
C HIS A 30 19.30 -3.27 -9.93
N VAL A 31 18.23 -3.74 -9.30
CA VAL A 31 18.13 -5.10 -8.78
C VAL A 31 18.15 -6.13 -9.91
N ALA A 32 17.40 -5.88 -11.00
CA ALA A 32 17.38 -6.76 -12.15
C ALA A 32 18.76 -6.88 -12.81
N ALA A 33 19.49 -5.77 -12.97
CA ALA A 33 20.82 -5.76 -13.58
C ALA A 33 21.88 -6.51 -12.77
N HIS A 34 21.71 -6.63 -11.44
CA HIS A 34 22.67 -7.29 -10.54
C HIS A 34 22.16 -8.62 -9.98
N ALA A 35 21.11 -9.19 -10.57
CA ALA A 35 20.52 -10.45 -10.11
C ALA A 35 21.43 -11.67 -10.39
N ASP A 36 22.25 -11.60 -11.43
CA ASP A 36 23.06 -12.71 -11.93
C ASP A 36 24.48 -12.78 -11.35
N ALA A 37 24.85 -11.84 -10.48
CA ALA A 37 26.14 -11.83 -9.82
C ALA A 37 25.97 -11.59 -8.32
N VAL A 38 26.49 -12.52 -7.51
CA VAL A 38 26.62 -12.31 -6.07
C VAL A 38 27.78 -11.34 -5.83
N PRO A 39 27.57 -10.24 -5.07
CA PRO A 39 28.66 -9.34 -4.73
C PRO A 39 29.80 -10.09 -4.03
N ALA A 40 31.06 -9.74 -4.33
CA ALA A 40 32.24 -10.45 -3.82
C ALA A 40 32.26 -10.58 -2.28
N GLN A 41 31.74 -9.57 -1.57
CA GLN A 41 31.60 -9.57 -0.11
C GLN A 41 30.66 -10.66 0.47
N PHE A 42 29.80 -11.26 -0.37
CA PHE A 42 28.89 -12.35 0.00
C PHE A 42 29.22 -13.68 -0.69
N ALA A 43 30.29 -13.71 -1.49
CA ALA A 43 30.76 -14.92 -2.14
C ALA A 43 31.06 -16.01 -1.09
N GLY A 44 30.56 -17.22 -1.32
CA GLY A 44 30.72 -18.35 -0.40
C GLY A 44 29.76 -18.38 0.81
N ARG A 45 28.99 -17.31 1.07
CA ARG A 45 27.94 -17.29 2.13
C ARG A 45 26.53 -17.41 1.56
N VAL A 46 26.31 -16.92 0.35
CA VAL A 46 25.00 -16.93 -0.32
C VAL A 46 25.18 -17.56 -1.69
N SER A 47 24.33 -18.55 -2.01
CA SER A 47 24.32 -19.15 -3.34
C SER A 47 23.74 -18.17 -4.37
N LEU A 48 24.17 -18.30 -5.63
CA LEU A 48 23.62 -17.51 -6.72
C LEU A 48 22.10 -17.68 -6.85
N GLU A 49 21.60 -18.90 -6.62
CA GLU A 49 20.16 -19.18 -6.63
C GLU A 49 19.40 -18.41 -5.54
N ALA A 50 19.94 -18.37 -4.31
CA ALA A 50 19.35 -17.62 -3.21
C ALA A 50 19.36 -16.11 -3.50
N HIS A 51 20.43 -15.59 -4.09
CA HIS A 51 20.53 -14.18 -4.50
C HIS A 51 19.52 -13.82 -5.60
N ARG A 52 19.41 -14.64 -6.65
CA ARG A 52 18.39 -14.48 -7.71
C ARG A 52 16.98 -14.50 -7.15
N LYS A 53 16.69 -15.41 -6.21
CA LYS A 53 15.40 -15.49 -5.53
C LYS A 53 15.10 -14.22 -4.72
N ALA A 54 16.09 -13.67 -4.01
CA ALA A 54 15.95 -12.41 -3.28
C ALA A 54 15.75 -11.19 -4.22
N ALA A 55 16.44 -11.16 -5.36
CA ALA A 55 16.25 -10.14 -6.39
C ALA A 55 14.82 -10.19 -6.97
N ALA A 56 14.34 -11.38 -7.34
CA ALA A 56 12.97 -11.59 -7.83
C ALA A 56 11.92 -11.20 -6.78
N TYR A 57 12.11 -11.54 -5.50
CA TYR A 57 11.25 -11.12 -4.39
C TYR A 57 11.18 -9.60 -4.30
N THR A 58 12.33 -8.92 -4.35
CA THR A 58 12.41 -7.47 -4.26
C THR A 58 11.66 -6.81 -5.41
N ILE A 59 11.82 -7.29 -6.65
CA ILE A 59 11.11 -6.78 -7.82
C ILE A 59 9.60 -6.99 -7.69
N ALA A 60 9.16 -8.18 -7.29
CA ALA A 60 7.75 -8.49 -7.09
C ALA A 60 7.10 -7.59 -6.04
N LYS A 61 7.79 -7.40 -4.89
CA LYS A 61 7.33 -6.52 -3.81
C LYS A 61 7.25 -5.07 -4.25
N GLN A 62 8.24 -4.57 -5.00
CA GLN A 62 8.24 -3.20 -5.51
C GLN A 62 7.10 -2.96 -6.52
N ARG A 63 6.88 -3.90 -7.44
CA ARG A 63 5.77 -3.80 -8.41
C ARG A 63 4.41 -3.77 -7.72
N PHE A 64 4.22 -4.60 -6.70
CA PHE A 64 2.99 -4.62 -5.93
C PHE A 64 2.76 -3.31 -5.15
N ALA A 65 3.82 -2.77 -4.53
CA ALA A 65 3.75 -1.49 -3.81
C ALA A 65 3.35 -0.31 -4.73
N LEU A 66 3.69 -0.37 -6.03
CA LEU A 66 3.22 0.61 -7.01
C LEU A 66 1.71 0.52 -7.26
N ILE A 67 1.17 -0.68 -7.35
CA ILE A 67 -0.28 -0.89 -7.50
C ILE A 67 -1.02 -0.36 -6.26
N GLU A 68 -0.54 -0.69 -5.07
CA GLU A 68 -1.09 -0.17 -3.81
C GLU A 68 -1.04 1.37 -3.79
N THR A 69 0.08 1.96 -4.21
CA THR A 69 0.22 3.43 -4.30
C THR A 69 -0.80 4.02 -5.26
N ALA A 70 -1.05 3.40 -6.42
CA ALA A 70 -2.06 3.86 -7.37
C ALA A 70 -3.46 3.85 -6.77
N VAL A 71 -3.85 2.75 -6.13
CA VAL A 71 -5.19 2.57 -5.56
C VAL A 71 -5.39 3.48 -4.36
N GLY A 72 -4.42 3.59 -3.47
CA GLY A 72 -4.47 4.54 -2.34
C GLY A 72 -4.54 6.00 -2.81
N THR A 73 -3.82 6.36 -3.89
CA THR A 73 -3.92 7.70 -4.50
C THR A 73 -5.32 7.94 -5.07
N ALA A 74 -5.88 6.96 -5.79
CA ALA A 74 -7.23 7.07 -6.34
C ALA A 74 -8.28 7.22 -5.24
N LEU A 75 -8.17 6.45 -4.15
CA LEU A 75 -9.04 6.58 -3.00
C LEU A 75 -8.93 7.97 -2.35
N LEU A 76 -7.70 8.47 -2.17
CA LEU A 76 -7.48 9.81 -1.62
C LEU A 76 -8.15 10.89 -2.49
N VAL A 77 -7.98 10.82 -3.81
CA VAL A 77 -8.63 11.73 -4.76
C VAL A 77 -10.15 11.61 -4.68
N ALA A 78 -10.69 10.39 -4.61
CA ALA A 78 -12.13 10.17 -4.51
C ALA A 78 -12.71 10.77 -3.22
N LEU A 79 -12.03 10.59 -2.09
CA LEU A 79 -12.45 11.14 -0.81
C LEU A 79 -12.33 12.67 -0.75
N THR A 80 -11.25 13.24 -1.30
CA THR A 80 -10.94 14.67 -1.10
C THR A 80 -11.43 15.58 -2.23
N LEU A 81 -11.23 15.19 -3.50
CA LEU A 81 -11.51 16.05 -4.66
C LEU A 81 -12.85 15.71 -5.32
N LEU A 82 -13.28 14.44 -5.27
CA LEU A 82 -14.56 14.02 -5.85
C LEU A 82 -15.73 14.08 -4.86
N GLY A 83 -15.51 14.66 -3.68
CA GLY A 83 -16.56 14.88 -2.68
C GLY A 83 -16.92 13.65 -1.83
N GLY A 84 -16.11 12.59 -1.83
CA GLY A 84 -16.38 11.39 -1.03
C GLY A 84 -16.50 11.67 0.48
N LEU A 85 -15.68 12.59 1.02
CA LEU A 85 -15.80 13.04 2.41
C LEU A 85 -17.13 13.75 2.68
N GLN A 86 -17.57 14.59 1.73
CA GLN A 86 -18.86 15.29 1.86
C GLN A 86 -20.02 14.30 1.83
N ALA A 87 -19.97 13.30 0.96
CA ALA A 87 -20.98 12.24 0.91
C ALA A 87 -21.07 11.44 2.22
N ILE A 88 -19.94 11.09 2.81
CA ILE A 88 -19.89 10.43 4.13
C ILE A 88 -20.46 11.33 5.22
N ALA A 89 -20.08 12.60 5.22
CA ALA A 89 -20.57 13.60 6.18
C ALA A 89 -22.09 13.76 6.08
N ASP A 90 -22.64 13.94 4.88
CA ASP A 90 -24.08 14.14 4.70
C ASP A 90 -24.89 12.91 5.12
N ALA A 91 -24.41 11.71 4.78
CA ALA A 91 -25.04 10.46 5.20
C ALA A 91 -25.06 10.29 6.74
N LEU A 92 -23.94 10.60 7.41
CA LEU A 92 -23.86 10.51 8.87
C LEU A 92 -24.65 11.61 9.57
N ALA A 93 -24.68 12.82 9.01
CA ALA A 93 -25.46 13.92 9.55
C ALA A 93 -26.97 13.60 9.50
N ALA A 94 -27.43 12.95 8.44
CA ALA A 94 -28.82 12.50 8.31
C ALA A 94 -29.18 11.42 9.35
N LEU A 95 -28.24 10.56 9.73
CA LEU A 95 -28.47 9.45 10.65
C LEU A 95 -28.29 9.82 12.13
N LEU A 96 -27.29 10.65 12.45
CA LEU A 96 -26.82 10.91 13.81
C LEU A 96 -26.99 12.38 14.24
N GLY A 97 -27.44 13.25 13.34
CA GLY A 97 -27.41 14.70 13.54
C GLY A 97 -25.99 15.27 13.50
N ARG A 98 -25.79 16.51 13.97
CA ARG A 98 -24.48 17.21 13.96
C ARG A 98 -23.86 17.35 15.36
N GLY A 99 -23.91 16.28 16.15
CA GLY A 99 -23.35 16.22 17.50
C GLY A 99 -21.96 15.57 17.58
N PHE A 100 -21.49 15.25 18.80
CA PHE A 100 -20.21 14.57 19.03
C PHE A 100 -20.14 13.20 18.34
N ALA A 101 -21.24 12.43 18.37
CA ALA A 101 -21.34 11.13 17.71
C ALA A 101 -21.08 11.21 16.20
N TYR A 102 -21.48 12.30 15.54
CA TYR A 102 -21.22 12.54 14.13
C TYR A 102 -19.73 12.76 13.84
N GLN A 103 -19.03 13.52 14.68
CA GLN A 103 -17.59 13.78 14.51
C GLN A 103 -16.78 12.47 14.64
N VAL A 104 -17.11 11.65 15.65
CA VAL A 104 -16.51 10.31 15.81
C VAL A 104 -16.89 9.41 14.64
N GLY A 105 -18.16 9.47 14.20
CA GLY A 105 -18.67 8.71 13.07
C GLY A 105 -17.93 8.99 11.77
N ILE A 106 -17.58 10.24 11.46
CA ILE A 106 -16.82 10.58 10.25
C ILE A 106 -15.45 9.89 10.28
N VAL A 107 -14.72 10.02 11.39
CA VAL A 107 -13.39 9.42 11.52
C VAL A 107 -13.50 7.89 11.38
N ALA A 108 -14.47 7.28 12.07
CA ALA A 108 -14.72 5.85 11.98
C ALA A 108 -15.05 5.41 10.54
N ALA A 109 -15.93 6.14 9.84
CA ALA A 109 -16.31 5.82 8.46
C ALA A 109 -15.12 5.92 7.50
N VAL A 110 -14.31 6.97 7.60
CA VAL A 110 -13.10 7.13 6.77
C VAL A 110 -12.10 6.00 7.06
N VAL A 111 -11.87 5.67 8.34
CA VAL A 111 -10.99 4.55 8.73
C VAL A 111 -11.52 3.23 8.17
N ILE A 112 -12.83 2.97 8.23
CA ILE A 112 -13.44 1.76 7.69
C ILE A 112 -13.25 1.69 6.17
N VAL A 113 -13.51 2.78 5.45
CA VAL A 113 -13.35 2.83 3.98
C VAL A 113 -11.90 2.57 3.59
N VAL A 114 -10.94 3.25 4.23
CA VAL A 114 -9.51 3.05 3.97
C VAL A 114 -9.09 1.61 4.31
N SER A 115 -9.49 1.11 5.47
CA SER A 115 -9.16 -0.26 5.90
C SER A 115 -9.74 -1.31 4.96
N LEU A 116 -10.96 -1.13 4.48
CA LEU A 116 -11.60 -2.07 3.55
C LEU A 116 -10.82 -2.16 2.24
N VAL A 117 -10.24 -1.05 1.78
CA VAL A 117 -9.38 -1.02 0.59
C VAL A 117 -8.01 -1.62 0.89
N ASP A 118 -7.41 -1.35 2.05
CA ASP A 118 -6.06 -1.81 2.40
C ASP A 118 -5.97 -3.31 2.78
N ILE A 119 -7.03 -3.86 3.41
CA ILE A 119 -7.10 -5.27 3.83
C ILE A 119 -6.74 -6.24 2.69
N PRO A 120 -7.36 -6.20 1.50
CA PRO A 120 -7.02 -7.15 0.43
C PRO A 120 -5.57 -7.04 -0.03
N PHE A 121 -4.99 -5.84 -0.05
CA PHE A 121 -3.57 -5.67 -0.39
C PHE A 121 -2.66 -6.27 0.68
N SER A 122 -2.96 -6.01 1.95
CA SER A 122 -2.21 -6.58 3.08
C SER A 122 -2.23 -8.12 3.06
N TRP A 123 -3.40 -8.69 2.76
CA TRP A 123 -3.58 -10.13 2.62
C TRP A 123 -2.78 -10.68 1.44
N TYR A 124 -2.90 -10.06 0.27
CA TYR A 124 -2.17 -10.50 -0.93
C TYR A 124 -0.65 -10.44 -0.72
N ARG A 125 -0.16 -9.36 -0.10
CA ARG A 125 1.26 -9.22 0.27
C ARG A 125 1.73 -10.40 1.11
N GLN A 126 1.00 -10.70 2.20
CA GLN A 126 1.39 -11.73 3.16
C GLN A 126 1.28 -13.16 2.61
N PHE A 127 0.20 -13.45 1.88
CA PHE A 127 -0.15 -14.81 1.49
C PHE A 127 0.25 -15.18 0.07
N ARG A 128 0.42 -14.20 -0.84
CA ARG A 128 0.93 -14.48 -2.19
C ARG A 128 2.38 -14.12 -2.31
N ILE A 129 2.77 -12.89 -1.99
CA ILE A 129 4.15 -12.44 -2.19
C ILE A 129 5.09 -13.11 -1.19
N GLU A 130 4.82 -13.04 0.11
CA GLU A 130 5.78 -13.61 1.07
C GLU A 130 5.83 -15.14 1.07
N GLN A 131 4.70 -15.82 0.82
CA GLN A 131 4.68 -17.28 0.71
C GLN A 131 5.35 -17.79 -0.57
N ALA A 132 5.16 -17.13 -1.72
CA ALA A 132 5.77 -17.56 -2.99
C ALA A 132 7.31 -17.59 -2.94
N PHE A 133 7.91 -16.70 -2.15
CA PHE A 133 9.36 -16.67 -1.94
C PHE A 133 9.82 -17.45 -0.70
N GLY A 134 8.91 -18.09 0.03
CA GLY A 134 9.21 -18.94 1.18
C GLY A 134 9.69 -18.18 2.43
N PHE A 135 9.49 -16.87 2.48
CA PHE A 135 9.82 -16.04 3.66
C PHE A 135 8.74 -16.13 4.74
N ASN A 136 7.50 -16.42 4.36
CA ASN A 136 6.40 -16.58 5.32
C ASN A 136 6.14 -18.06 5.65
N ARG A 137 6.43 -18.48 6.89
CA ARG A 137 6.08 -19.80 7.45
C ARG A 137 4.72 -19.81 8.16
N MET A 138 3.99 -18.70 8.23
CA MET A 138 2.63 -18.69 8.77
C MET A 138 1.65 -19.20 7.71
N THR A 139 1.16 -20.42 7.93
CA THR A 139 -0.01 -20.98 7.23
C THR A 139 -1.28 -20.29 7.73
N LEU A 140 -2.28 -20.11 6.84
CA LEU A 140 -3.60 -19.51 7.14
C LEU A 140 -4.22 -20.05 8.45
N ARG A 141 -4.00 -21.34 8.74
CA ARG A 141 -4.46 -22.03 9.94
C ARG A 141 -3.97 -21.41 11.26
N LYS A 142 -2.71 -20.97 11.34
CA LYS A 142 -2.16 -20.37 12.56
C LYS A 142 -2.69 -18.96 12.83
N LYS A 143 -3.08 -18.23 11.80
CA LYS A 143 -3.64 -16.88 11.95
C LYS A 143 -5.07 -16.94 12.45
N ILE A 144 -5.86 -17.94 12.05
CA ILE A 144 -7.23 -18.14 12.54
C ILE A 144 -7.22 -18.54 14.03
N GLU A 145 -6.34 -19.46 14.44
CA GLU A 145 -6.15 -19.84 15.85
C GLU A 145 -5.71 -18.67 16.75
N GLN A 146 -4.87 -17.76 16.26
CA GLN A 146 -4.38 -16.62 17.05
C GLN A 146 -5.45 -15.54 17.30
N TYR A 147 -6.47 -15.45 16.44
CA TYR A 147 -7.60 -14.52 16.59
C TYR A 147 -8.83 -15.16 17.24
N GLY A 148 -8.76 -16.43 17.65
CA GLY A 148 -9.83 -17.10 18.41
C GLY A 148 -11.15 -17.22 17.66
N LEU A 149 -11.11 -17.44 16.34
CA LEU A 149 -12.26 -17.81 15.52
C LEU A 149 -12.22 -19.30 15.15
#